data_AF-A0AAW0Y116-F1
#
_entry.id   AF-A0AAW0Y116-F1
#
_cell.length_a   1.000
_cell.length_b   1.000
_cell.length_c   1.000
_cell.angle_alpha   90.00
_cell.angle_beta   90.00
_cell.angle_gamma   90.00
#
_symmetry.space_group_name_H-M   'P 1'
#
loop_
_entity.id
_entity.type
_entity.pdbx_description
1 polymer ?
#
loop_
_entity_poly.entity_id
_entity_poly.type
_entity_poly.pdbx_seq_one_letter_code
_entity_poly.pdbx_strand_id
1 'polypeptide(L)'
;KCQPHKFLSPELERHEILLGSFSLLLGSSVSALISCYLMNGGRSTIYYNVAEHGWFWYFVSWPFVFIWQDYLTYWHHRFYHLPLVYKYFHKLHHKYKHPTAFSVTAIHPVEFLHMQAVLASPMVLFPVHWSVFVTLMIY
;
A
#
# COMPACT_ATOMS: atom_id res chain seq x y z
N LYS A 1 19.78 -4.55 -8.06
CA LYS A 1 20.18 -3.32 -7.33
C LYS A 1 20.73 -3.61 -5.92
N CYS A 2 21.23 -4.81 -5.63
CA CYS A 2 21.92 -5.08 -4.36
C CYS A 2 23.41 -4.86 -4.58
N GLN A 3 23.92 -3.71 -4.14
CA GLN A 3 25.35 -3.40 -4.17
C GLN A 3 25.85 -3.49 -2.72
N PRO A 4 26.43 -4.63 -2.29
CA PRO A 4 26.69 -4.91 -0.87
C PRO A 4 27.70 -3.95 -0.23
N HIS A 5 28.44 -3.19 -1.04
CA HIS A 5 29.45 -2.26 -0.59
C HIS A 5 29.07 -0.79 -0.88
N LYS A 6 27.83 -0.52 -1.25
CA LYS A 6 27.35 0.84 -1.47
C LYS A 6 26.12 1.11 -0.62
N PHE A 7 26.21 2.18 0.16
CA PHE A 7 25.20 2.64 1.08
C PHE A 7 24.79 4.08 0.73
N LEU A 8 23.65 4.51 1.24
CA LEU A 8 23.27 5.93 1.17
C LEU A 8 24.27 6.77 1.96
N SER A 9 24.44 8.04 1.57
CA SER A 9 25.11 8.98 2.46
C SER A 9 24.26 9.18 3.72
N PRO A 10 24.86 9.51 4.88
CA PRO A 10 24.12 9.73 6.12
C PRO A 10 22.99 10.76 5.99
N GLU A 11 23.18 11.78 5.15
CA GLU A 11 22.18 12.81 4.86
C GLU A 11 20.98 12.25 4.09
N LEU A 12 21.22 11.40 3.08
CA LEU A 12 20.17 10.76 2.30
C LEU A 12 19.40 9.73 3.14
N GLU A 13 20.09 8.97 3.97
CA GLU A 13 19.47 7.99 4.88
C GLU A 13 18.56 8.67 5.90
N ARG A 14 19.02 9.76 6.56
CA ARG A 14 18.17 10.53 7.48
C ARG A 14 16.94 11.11 6.78
N HIS A 15 17.12 11.64 5.58
CA HIS A 15 16.01 12.17 4.78
C HIS A 15 15.02 11.05 4.39
N GLU A 16 15.51 9.86 4.03
CA GLU A 16 14.69 8.68 3.74
C GLU A 16 13.87 8.25 4.97
N ILE A 17 14.51 8.16 6.14
CA ILE A 17 13.85 7.79 7.41
C ILE A 17 12.77 8.79 7.76
N LEU A 18 13.06 10.09 7.68
CA LEU A 18 12.08 11.15 8.00
C LEU A 18 10.88 11.12 7.05
N LEU A 19 11.13 11.01 5.75
CA LEU A 19 10.07 10.93 4.74
C LEU A 19 9.25 9.64 4.91
N GLY A 20 9.90 8.49 5.07
CA GLY A 20 9.23 7.21 5.26
C GLY A 20 8.40 7.17 6.54
N SER A 21 8.91 7.75 7.63
CA SER A 21 8.15 7.89 8.89
C SER A 21 6.95 8.82 8.74
N PHE A 22 7.11 9.93 8.01
CA PHE A 22 6.00 10.82 7.69
C PHE A 22 4.92 10.11 6.86
N SER A 23 5.31 9.34 5.84
CA SER A 23 4.37 8.55 5.04
C SER A 23 3.63 7.52 5.89
N LEU A 24 4.33 6.82 6.79
CA LEU A 24 3.70 5.86 7.70
C LEU A 24 2.70 6.51 8.65
N LEU A 25 3.03 7.69 9.20
CA LEU A 25 2.11 8.48 10.01
C LEU A 25 0.88 8.88 9.19
N LEU A 26 1.08 9.40 7.98
CA LEU A 26 0.00 9.76 7.05
C LEU A 26 -0.91 8.56 6.75
N GLY A 27 -0.33 7.40 6.44
CA GLY A 27 -1.08 6.15 6.22
C GLY A 27 -1.89 5.74 7.43
N SER A 28 -1.27 5.80 8.62
CA SER A 28 -1.93 5.46 9.88
C SER A 28 -3.09 6.40 10.18
N SER A 29 -2.93 7.71 9.94
CA SER A 29 -4.00 8.70 10.09
C SER A 29 -5.15 8.44 9.12
N VAL A 30 -4.87 8.14 7.86
CA VAL A 30 -5.92 7.82 6.88
C VAL A 30 -6.66 6.54 7.25
N SER A 31 -5.93 5.49 7.63
CA SER A 31 -6.53 4.24 8.11
C SER A 31 -7.40 4.47 9.35
N ALA A 32 -6.97 5.31 10.29
CA ALA A 32 -7.76 5.66 11.47
C ALA A 32 -9.06 6.41 11.10
N LEU A 33 -9.01 7.33 10.12
CA LEU A 33 -10.19 8.02 9.61
C LEU A 33 -11.17 7.06 8.92
N ILE A 34 -10.66 6.13 8.11
CA ILE A 34 -11.49 5.10 7.47
C ILE A 34 -12.15 4.22 8.54
N SER A 35 -11.38 3.74 9.53
CA SER A 35 -11.92 2.95 10.64
C SER A 35 -12.99 3.70 11.42
N CYS A 36 -12.76 4.99 11.71
CA CYS A 36 -13.76 5.84 12.36
C CYS A 36 -15.04 5.93 11.53
N TYR A 37 -14.93 6.20 10.23
CA TYR A 37 -16.08 6.23 9.31
C TYR A 37 -16.87 4.91 9.33
N LEU A 38 -16.18 3.76 9.21
CA LEU A 38 -16.82 2.44 9.22
C LEU A 38 -17.50 2.13 10.56
N MET A 39 -16.86 2.47 11.68
CA MET A 39 -17.43 2.28 13.02
C MET A 39 -18.68 3.16 13.27
N ASN A 40 -18.86 4.24 12.51
CA ASN A 40 -20.01 5.14 12.61
C ASN A 40 -21.06 4.88 11.51
N GLY A 41 -21.18 3.63 11.04
CA GLY A 41 -22.19 3.23 10.06
C GLY A 41 -21.79 3.44 8.61
N GLY A 42 -20.51 3.74 8.36
CA GLY A 42 -19.93 3.75 7.01
C GLY A 42 -20.04 2.38 6.34
N ARG A 43 -20.08 2.38 5.00
CA ARG A 43 -20.25 1.14 4.22
C ARG A 43 -18.90 0.55 3.84
N SER A 44 -18.81 -0.77 3.97
CA SER A 44 -17.70 -1.61 3.52
C SER A 44 -18.27 -2.90 2.94
N THR A 45 -17.51 -3.57 2.09
CA THR A 45 -17.81 -4.93 1.59
C THR A 45 -17.13 -6.01 2.42
N ILE A 46 -16.43 -5.65 3.50
CA ILE A 46 -15.89 -6.63 4.45
C ILE A 46 -17.01 -7.32 5.21
N TYR A 47 -16.94 -8.64 5.25
CA TYR A 47 -17.87 -9.48 6.00
C TYR A 47 -17.14 -10.36 7.03
N TYR A 48 -17.87 -10.82 8.05
CA TYR A 48 -17.29 -11.47 9.23
C TYR A 48 -17.60 -12.96 9.34
N ASN A 49 -18.69 -13.41 8.75
CA ASN A 49 -19.06 -14.82 8.78
C ASN A 49 -18.89 -15.45 7.40
N VAL A 50 -18.08 -16.50 7.30
CA VAL A 50 -17.87 -17.26 6.06
C VAL A 50 -19.19 -17.73 5.44
N ALA A 51 -20.22 -18.01 6.24
CA ALA A 51 -21.53 -18.43 5.75
C ALA A 51 -22.23 -17.39 4.86
N GLU A 52 -21.88 -16.10 4.94
CA GLU A 52 -22.48 -15.03 4.11
C GLU A 52 -22.20 -15.20 2.61
N HIS A 53 -21.03 -15.75 2.26
CA HIS A 53 -20.61 -15.97 0.86
C HIS A 53 -20.12 -17.41 0.57
N GLY A 54 -20.06 -18.27 1.59
CA GLY A 54 -19.67 -19.66 1.51
C GLY A 54 -18.16 -19.90 1.49
N TRP A 55 -17.78 -21.14 1.84
CA TRP A 55 -16.38 -21.57 1.90
C TRP A 55 -15.65 -21.51 0.54
N PHE A 56 -16.36 -21.78 -0.56
CA PHE A 56 -15.77 -21.70 -1.89
C PHE A 56 -15.25 -20.28 -2.19
N TRP A 57 -16.10 -19.26 -1.99
CA TRP A 57 -15.69 -17.88 -2.19
C TRP A 57 -14.58 -17.48 -1.21
N TYR A 58 -14.68 -17.89 0.05
CA TYR A 58 -13.62 -17.64 1.03
C TYR A 58 -12.25 -18.07 0.51
N PHE A 59 -12.10 -19.31 0.01
CA PHE A 59 -10.82 -19.80 -0.51
C PHE A 59 -10.41 -19.14 -1.83
N VAL A 60 -11.34 -18.88 -2.75
CA VAL A 60 -11.05 -18.19 -4.03
C VAL A 60 -10.65 -16.72 -3.82
N SER A 61 -11.19 -16.07 -2.79
CA SER A 61 -10.92 -14.66 -2.50
C SER A 61 -9.45 -14.39 -2.14
N TRP A 62 -8.71 -15.37 -1.61
CA TRP A 62 -7.27 -15.24 -1.32
C TRP A 62 -6.42 -14.93 -2.56
N PRO A 63 -6.33 -15.83 -3.56
CA PRO A 63 -5.57 -15.54 -4.77
C PRO A 63 -6.19 -14.39 -5.56
N PHE A 64 -7.52 -14.23 -5.53
CA PHE A 64 -8.18 -13.13 -6.23
C PHE A 64 -7.74 -11.76 -5.70
N VAL A 65 -7.81 -11.53 -4.38
CA VAL A 65 -7.40 -10.26 -3.76
C VAL A 65 -5.90 -10.04 -3.91
N PHE A 66 -5.09 -11.09 -3.74
CA PHE A 66 -3.65 -11.01 -3.95
C PHE A 66 -3.31 -10.57 -5.38
N ILE A 67 -3.88 -11.24 -6.39
CA ILE A 67 -3.65 -10.90 -7.80
C ILE A 67 -4.14 -9.48 -8.10
N TRP A 68 -5.30 -9.08 -7.56
CA TRP A 68 -5.82 -7.72 -7.73
C TRP A 68 -4.83 -6.67 -7.24
N GLN A 69 -4.32 -6.84 -6.01
CA GLN A 69 -3.38 -5.91 -5.40
C GLN A 69 -2.02 -5.91 -6.11
N ASP A 70 -1.47 -7.08 -6.41
CA ASP A 70 -0.16 -7.21 -7.09
C ASP A 70 -0.22 -6.60 -8.50
N TYR A 71 -1.25 -6.96 -9.27
CA TYR A 71 -1.46 -6.44 -10.62
C TYR A 71 -1.62 -4.93 -10.63
N LEU A 72 -2.46 -4.38 -9.75
CA LEU A 72 -2.63 -2.93 -9.67
C LEU A 72 -1.40 -2.22 -9.13
N THR A 73 -0.67 -2.80 -8.19
CA THR A 73 0.60 -2.26 -7.70
C THR A 73 1.63 -2.16 -8.83
N TYR A 74 1.73 -3.18 -9.68
CA TYR A 74 2.59 -3.15 -10.86
C TYR A 74 2.21 -2.02 -11.82
N TRP A 75 0.93 -1.92 -12.19
CA TRP A 75 0.47 -0.90 -13.14
C TRP A 75 0.55 0.50 -12.57
N HIS A 76 0.26 0.64 -11.27
CA HIS A 76 0.46 1.88 -10.54
C HIS A 76 1.92 2.30 -10.61
N HIS A 77 2.85 1.44 -10.22
CA HIS A 77 4.28 1.74 -10.31
C HIS A 77 4.68 2.11 -11.74
N ARG A 78 4.21 1.37 -12.75
CA ARG A 78 4.48 1.69 -14.17
C ARG A 78 3.92 3.05 -14.60
N PHE A 79 2.74 3.43 -14.12
CA PHE A 79 2.15 4.75 -14.35
C PHE A 79 3.03 5.86 -13.74
N TYR A 80 3.59 5.64 -12.55
CA TYR A 80 4.50 6.59 -11.90
C TYR A 80 5.85 6.75 -12.62
N HIS A 81 6.22 5.82 -13.50
CA HIS A 81 7.36 5.95 -14.40
C HIS A 81 7.09 6.73 -15.69
N LEU A 82 5.84 7.15 -15.96
CA LEU A 82 5.57 8.02 -17.11
C LEU A 82 6.29 9.37 -16.93
N PRO A 83 6.81 10.00 -18.00
CA PRO A 83 7.76 11.11 -17.87
C PRO A 83 7.32 12.28 -16.96
N LEU A 84 6.05 12.68 -17.05
CA LEU A 84 5.49 13.75 -16.23
C LEU A 84 5.32 13.29 -14.78
N VAL A 85 4.69 12.14 -14.55
CA VAL A 85 4.43 11.61 -13.19
C VAL A 85 5.74 11.31 -12.47
N TYR A 86 6.72 10.76 -13.20
CA TYR A 86 8.06 10.51 -12.69
C TYR A 86 8.72 11.79 -12.20
N LYS A 87 8.73 12.84 -13.04
CA LYS A 87 9.41 14.10 -12.74
C LYS A 87 8.89 14.74 -11.44
N TYR A 88 7.58 14.68 -11.21
CA TYR A 88 6.93 15.38 -10.08
C TYR A 88 6.74 14.51 -8.83
N PHE A 89 6.53 13.20 -8.98
CA PHE A 89 6.18 12.32 -7.87
C PHE A 89 7.24 11.23 -7.64
N HIS A 90 7.54 10.44 -8.67
CA HIS A 90 8.32 9.20 -8.48
C HIS A 90 9.84 9.41 -8.37
N LYS A 91 10.37 10.52 -8.92
CA LYS A 91 11.81 10.83 -8.90
C LYS A 91 12.38 10.87 -7.48
N LEU A 92 11.58 11.29 -6.50
CA LEU A 92 11.98 11.33 -5.10
C LEU A 92 12.33 9.92 -4.57
N HIS A 93 11.49 8.93 -4.85
CA HIS A 93 11.74 7.53 -4.49
C HIS A 93 13.05 7.02 -5.12
N HIS A 94 13.30 7.33 -6.40
CA HIS A 94 14.54 6.93 -7.09
C HIS A 94 15.82 7.67 -6.65
N LYS A 95 15.70 8.68 -5.77
CA LYS A 95 16.85 9.32 -5.13
C LYS A 95 17.59 8.34 -4.19
N TYR A 96 16.87 7.43 -3.55
CA TYR A 96 17.40 6.44 -2.61
C TYR A 96 17.80 5.17 -3.37
N LYS A 97 19.02 5.15 -3.91
CA LYS A 97 19.47 4.08 -4.82
C LYS A 97 19.73 2.73 -4.12
N HIS A 98 19.95 2.76 -2.80
CA HIS A 98 20.26 1.58 -1.99
C HIS A 98 19.07 1.29 -1.08
N PRO A 99 18.50 0.08 -1.13
CA PRO A 99 17.31 -0.23 -0.35
C PRO A 99 17.64 -0.27 1.15
N THR A 100 16.74 0.30 1.94
CA THR A 100 16.70 0.30 3.40
C THR A 100 15.31 -0.14 3.87
N ALA A 101 15.10 -0.23 5.19
CA ALA A 101 13.78 -0.50 5.75
C ALA A 101 12.72 0.55 5.38
N PHE A 102 13.14 1.75 4.97
CA PHE A 102 12.25 2.87 4.65
C PHE A 102 12.07 3.08 3.15
N SER A 103 12.77 2.35 2.27
CA SER A 103 12.72 2.63 0.83
C SER A 103 11.34 2.45 0.20
N VAL A 104 10.49 1.58 0.78
CA VAL A 104 9.11 1.39 0.31
C VAL A 104 8.18 2.52 0.76
N THR A 105 8.46 3.16 1.90
CA THR A 105 7.60 4.21 2.49
C THR A 105 8.10 5.63 2.18
N ALA A 106 9.39 5.78 1.87
CA ALA A 106 10.04 7.05 1.52
C ALA A 106 9.75 7.45 0.07
N ILE A 107 8.47 7.69 -0.22
CA ILE A 107 7.96 8.10 -1.53
C ILE A 107 7.17 9.42 -1.41
N HIS A 108 6.76 10.00 -2.53
CA HIS A 108 5.96 11.23 -2.50
C HIS A 108 4.61 10.97 -1.79
N PRO A 109 4.10 11.86 -0.92
CA PRO A 109 2.86 11.61 -0.16
C PRO A 109 1.65 11.25 -1.03
N VAL A 110 1.49 11.89 -2.19
CA VAL A 110 0.45 11.54 -3.19
C VAL A 110 0.62 10.12 -3.74
N GLU A 111 1.86 9.70 -4.04
CA GLU A 111 2.15 8.33 -4.49
C GLU A 111 1.83 7.31 -3.38
N PHE A 112 2.18 7.65 -2.14
CA PHE A 112 1.87 6.85 -0.97
C PHE A 112 0.35 6.68 -0.77
N LEU A 113 -0.43 7.77 -0.86
CA LEU A 113 -1.88 7.69 -0.71
C LEU A 113 -2.55 6.92 -1.85
N HIS A 114 -2.08 7.03 -3.09
CA HIS A 114 -2.57 6.19 -4.18
C HIS A 114 -2.24 4.71 -3.93
N MET A 115 -1.03 4.38 -3.48
CA MET A 115 -0.68 3.00 -3.12
C MET A 115 -1.57 2.46 -2.00
N GLN A 116 -1.81 3.25 -0.95
CA GLN A 116 -2.76 2.88 0.11
C GLN A 116 -4.16 2.64 -0.43
N ALA A 117 -4.64 3.47 -1.37
CA ALA A 117 -5.94 3.29 -2.00
C ALA A 117 -6.01 1.99 -2.83
N VAL A 118 -4.95 1.64 -3.57
CA VAL A 118 -4.85 0.37 -4.30
C VAL A 118 -4.98 -0.80 -3.33
N LEU A 119 -4.18 -0.80 -2.26
CA LEU A 119 -4.18 -1.87 -1.25
C LEU A 119 -5.52 -2.00 -0.51
N ALA A 120 -6.15 -0.87 -0.17
CA ALA A 120 -7.43 -0.82 0.52
C ALA A 120 -8.65 -1.05 -0.40
N SER A 121 -8.52 -0.93 -1.72
CA SER A 121 -9.65 -1.03 -2.66
C SER A 121 -10.50 -2.31 -2.55
N PRO A 122 -9.98 -3.52 -2.20
CA PRO A 122 -10.82 -4.70 -2.05
C PRO A 122 -11.90 -4.57 -0.97
N MET A 123 -11.64 -3.80 0.10
CA MET A 123 -12.57 -3.54 1.20
C MET A 123 -13.83 -2.78 0.75
N VAL A 124 -13.83 -2.17 -0.43
CA VAL A 124 -14.98 -1.41 -0.95
C VAL A 124 -15.52 -1.95 -2.27
N LEU A 125 -14.72 -2.71 -3.02
CA LEU A 125 -15.09 -3.20 -4.36
C LEU A 125 -15.65 -4.63 -4.35
N PHE A 126 -15.21 -5.48 -3.42
CA PHE A 126 -15.52 -6.91 -3.45
C PHE A 126 -15.91 -7.41 -2.07
N PRO A 127 -16.84 -8.38 -1.95
CA PRO A 127 -17.07 -9.05 -0.68
C PRO A 127 -15.81 -9.80 -0.26
N VAL A 128 -15.14 -9.37 0.82
CA VAL A 128 -13.91 -10.01 1.30
C VAL A 128 -14.04 -10.30 2.79
N HIS A 129 -13.73 -11.52 3.20
CA HIS A 129 -13.76 -11.87 4.61
C HIS A 129 -12.63 -11.14 5.35
N TRP A 130 -12.90 -10.60 6.54
CA TRP A 130 -11.94 -9.78 7.30
C TRP A 130 -10.56 -10.45 7.46
N SER A 131 -10.51 -11.77 7.68
CA SER A 131 -9.25 -12.49 7.86
C SER A 131 -8.39 -12.47 6.58
N VAL A 132 -9.02 -12.64 5.41
CA VAL A 132 -8.33 -12.59 4.11
C VAL A 132 -7.76 -11.20 3.90
N PHE A 133 -8.57 -10.16 4.15
CA PHE A 133 -8.14 -8.77 3.99
C PHE A 133 -6.98 -8.43 4.93
N VAL A 134 -7.11 -8.70 6.23
CA VAL A 134 -6.07 -8.37 7.22
C VAL A 134 -4.78 -9.16 6.96
N THR A 135 -4.86 -10.45 6.63
CA THR A 135 -3.66 -11.24 6.34
C THR A 135 -2.92 -10.70 5.11
N LEU A 136 -3.63 -10.36 4.04
CA LEU A 136 -3.01 -9.79 2.84
C LEU A 136 -2.51 -8.35 3.02
N MET A 137 -3.03 -7.59 4.00
CA MET A 137 -2.51 -6.27 4.37
C MET A 137 -1.21 -6.33 5.18
N ILE A 138 -0.96 -7.43 5.89
CA ILE A 138 0.25 -7.61 6.70
C ILE A 138 1.41 -8.16 5.86
N TYR A 139 1.10 -8.93 4.82
CA TYR A 139 2.06 -9.41 3.82
C TYR A 139 2.65 -8.27 3.00
#